data_AF-A0A955SFL5-F1
#
_entry.id   AF-A0A955SFL5-F1
#
_cell.length_a   1.000
_cell.length_b   1.000
_cell.length_c   1.000
_cell.angle_alpha   90.00
_cell.angle_beta   90.00
_cell.angle_gamma   90.00
#
_symmetry.space_group_name_H-M   'P 1'
#
loop_
_entity.id
_entity.type
_entity.pdbx_description
1 polymer ?
#
loop_
_entity_poly.entity_id
_entity_poly.type
_entity_poly.pdbx_seq_one_letter_code
_entity_poly.pdbx_strand_id
1 'polypeptide(L)' 'MKTETKRGYLVSQVDEIDPTPCPCGLSRRAFRVPENETASLHMVEISEDARTHYHKTTTEIYYVLEGEGFLELDGEK' A
#
# COMPACT_ATOMS: atom_id res chain seq x y z
N MET A 1 12.63 10.47 2.45
CA MET A 1 12.48 11.76 1.71
C MET A 1 11.02 12.23 1.75
N LYS A 2 10.72 13.48 2.16
CA LYS A 2 9.33 14.02 2.16
C LYS A 2 8.88 14.27 0.72
N THR A 3 7.67 13.83 0.35
CA THR A 3 7.11 13.99 -1.01
C THR A 3 7.25 15.44 -1.48
N GLU A 4 8.04 15.68 -2.53
CA GLU A 4 8.22 17.02 -3.12
C GLU A 4 7.27 17.23 -4.30
N THR A 5 6.48 18.31 -4.26
CA THR A 5 5.42 18.64 -5.23
C THR A 5 5.83 19.64 -6.31
N LYS A 6 7.13 19.83 -6.58
CA LYS A 6 7.59 21.00 -7.37
C LYS A 6 7.49 20.90 -8.90
N ARG A 7 7.05 19.78 -9.46
CA ARG A 7 6.85 19.58 -10.91
C ARG A 7 5.68 18.60 -11.10
N GLY A 8 5.16 18.41 -12.33
CA GLY A 8 4.03 17.52 -12.63
C GLY A 8 4.27 16.02 -12.40
N TYR A 9 5.06 15.68 -11.38
CA TYR A 9 5.44 14.35 -10.93
C TYR A 9 5.60 14.37 -9.40
N LEU A 10 5.43 13.21 -8.75
CA LEU A 10 5.71 13.01 -7.33
C LEU A 10 6.83 11.99 -7.19
N VAL A 11 7.78 12.26 -6.28
CA VAL A 11 8.86 11.32 -5.94
C VAL A 11 8.80 11.00 -4.45
N SER A 12 8.92 9.72 -4.12
CA SER A 12 8.99 9.25 -2.75
C SER A 12 9.95 8.06 -2.67
N GLN A 13 10.77 8.03 -1.63
CA GLN A 13 11.59 6.87 -1.29
C GLN A 13 10.83 6.08 -0.21
N VAL A 14 10.19 4.99 -0.63
CA VAL A 14 9.07 4.36 0.09
C VAL A 14 9.52 3.61 1.34
N ASP A 15 10.70 3.00 1.29
CA ASP A 15 11.36 2.29 2.40
C ASP A 15 11.82 3.21 3.53
N GLU A 16 12.00 4.51 3.26
CA GLU A 16 12.31 5.53 4.26
C GLU A 16 11.06 6.16 4.94
N ILE A 17 9.84 5.84 4.50
CA ILE A 17 8.61 6.38 5.11
C ILE A 17 8.35 5.66 6.43
N ASP A 18 8.09 6.38 7.52
CA ASP A 18 7.76 5.77 8.81
C ASP A 18 6.57 4.78 8.70
N PRO A 19 6.68 3.59 9.29
CA PRO A 19 5.64 2.58 9.14
C PRO A 19 4.42 2.96 9.97
N THR A 20 3.23 2.77 9.41
CA THR A 20 1.97 2.90 10.15
C THR A 20 1.37 1.51 10.35
N PRO A 21 0.98 1.13 11.58
CA PRO A 21 0.26 -0.12 11.83
C PRO A 21 -1.01 -0.24 10.98
N CYS A 22 -1.28 -1.43 10.48
CA CYS A 22 -2.52 -1.80 9.79
C CYS A 22 -2.98 -3.20 10.23
N PRO A 23 -4.23 -3.61 9.92
CA PRO A 23 -4.79 -4.87 10.44
C PRO A 23 -4.05 -6.16 10.05
N CYS A 24 -3.08 -6.10 9.13
CA CYS A 24 -2.28 -7.24 8.67
C CYS A 24 -0.77 -7.11 8.97
N GLY A 25 -0.33 -6.02 9.62
CA GLY A 25 1.09 -5.74 9.86
C GLY A 25 1.43 -4.24 9.78
N LEU A 26 2.40 -3.90 8.94
CA LEU A 26 2.93 -2.52 8.81
C LEU A 26 2.81 -2.01 7.37
N SER A 27 2.45 -0.74 7.22
CA SER A 27 2.27 -0.09 5.91
C SER A 27 3.04 1.21 5.82
N ARG A 28 3.85 1.35 4.75
CA ARG A 28 4.50 2.59 4.33
C ARG A 28 3.75 3.15 3.13
N ARG A 29 3.26 4.40 3.21
CA ARG A 29 2.26 4.93 2.27
C ARG A 29 2.78 6.16 1.53
N ALA A 30 3.13 5.98 0.26
CA ALA A 30 3.52 7.06 -0.64
C ALA A 30 2.32 7.66 -1.37
N PHE A 31 2.47 8.92 -1.79
CA PHE A 31 1.54 9.66 -2.65
C PHE A 31 0.13 9.90 -2.11
N ARG A 32 -0.10 9.73 -0.80
CA ARG A 32 -1.37 10.08 -0.14
C ARG A 32 -1.47 11.59 0.12
N VAL A 33 -1.51 12.38 -0.95
CA VAL A 33 -1.62 13.85 -0.92
C VAL A 33 -2.92 14.30 -1.60
N PRO A 34 -3.57 15.39 -1.14
CA PRO A 34 -4.87 15.83 -1.68
C PRO A 34 -4.89 16.06 -3.19
N GLU A 35 -3.77 16.44 -3.79
CA GLU A 35 -3.63 16.75 -5.21
C GLU A 35 -3.49 15.49 -6.09
N ASN A 36 -3.34 14.31 -5.50
CA ASN A 36 -3.18 13.06 -6.22
C ASN A 36 -4.48 12.24 -6.21
N GLU A 37 -5.17 12.25 -7.35
CA GLU A 37 -6.41 11.48 -7.57
C GLU A 37 -6.19 10.16 -8.31
N THR A 38 -4.95 9.85 -8.73
CA THR A 38 -4.67 8.68 -9.59
C THR A 38 -4.50 7.40 -8.80
N ALA A 39 -3.47 7.34 -7.94
CA ALA A 39 -3.16 6.14 -7.16
C ALA A 39 -2.22 6.45 -5.98
N SER A 40 -2.40 5.74 -4.86
CA SER A 40 -1.42 5.66 -3.78
C SER A 40 -0.59 4.39 -3.92
N LEU A 41 0.67 4.43 -3.46
CA LEU A 41 1.53 3.23 -3.41
C LEU A 41 1.80 2.88 -1.96
N HIS A 42 1.50 1.64 -1.58
CA HIS A 42 1.77 1.13 -0.24
C HIS A 42 2.79 -0.02 -0.32
N MET A 43 3.90 0.12 0.39
CA MET A 43 4.76 -1.03 0.71
C MET A 43 4.28 -1.60 2.04
N VAL A 44 3.83 -2.85 2.02
CA VAL A 44 3.17 -3.49 3.15
C VAL A 44 3.97 -4.71 3.57
N GLU A 45 4.32 -4.76 4.85
CA GLU A 45 4.86 -5.95 5.50
C GLU A 45 3.68 -6.66 6.17
N ILE A 46 3.37 -7.87 5.68
CA ILE A 46 2.29 -8.70 6.21
C ILE A 46 2.91 -9.66 7.23
N SER A 47 2.59 -9.47 8.51
CA SER A 47 3.15 -10.24 9.63
C SER A 47 2.08 -10.92 10.49
N GLU A 48 0.80 -10.68 10.18
CA GLU A 48 -0.36 -11.23 10.88
C GLU A 48 -1.41 -11.74 9.90
N ASP A 49 -2.23 -12.70 10.33
CA ASP A 49 -3.37 -13.19 9.55
C ASP A 49 -4.39 -12.06 9.34
N ALA A 50 -4.50 -11.61 8.09
CA ALA A 50 -5.45 -10.57 7.71
C ALA A 50 -6.90 -11.09 7.75
N ARG A 51 -7.82 -10.26 8.27
CA ARG A 51 -9.25 -10.50 8.08
C ARG A 51 -9.63 -10.22 6.63
N THR A 52 -10.43 -11.09 6.02
CA THR A 52 -11.02 -10.87 4.70
C THR A 52 -11.77 -9.54 4.68
N HIS A 53 -11.48 -8.72 3.67
CA HIS A 53 -12.07 -7.39 3.51
C HIS A 53 -12.21 -7.05 2.02
N TYR A 54 -12.93 -5.96 1.74
CA TYR A 54 -13.17 -5.47 0.39
C TYR A 54 -13.24 -3.94 0.37
N HIS A 55 -13.03 -3.36 -0.81
CA HIS A 55 -13.15 -1.94 -1.05
C HIS A 55 -14.35 -1.63 -1.95
N LYS A 56 -15.18 -0.67 -1.57
CA LYS A 56 -16.37 -0.27 -2.34
C LYS A 56 -16.04 0.64 -3.53
N THR A 57 -14.96 1.40 -3.44
CA THR A 57 -14.64 2.50 -4.36
C THR A 57 -13.18 2.50 -4.81
N THR A 58 -12.39 1.52 -4.40
CA THR A 58 -10.94 1.46 -4.65
C THR A 58 -10.62 0.12 -5.27
N THR A 59 -9.88 0.15 -6.37
CA THR A 59 -9.22 -1.04 -6.93
C THR A 59 -7.79 -1.06 -6.44
N GLU A 60 -7.33 -2.21 -5.96
CA GLU A 60 -5.95 -2.40 -5.54
C GLU A 60 -5.22 -3.34 -6.52
N ILE A 61 -3.93 -3.11 -6.70
CA ILE A 61 -3.04 -3.95 -7.50
C ILE A 61 -1.91 -4.37 -6.56
N TYR A 62 -1.77 -5.67 -6.33
CA TYR A 62 -0.69 -6.20 -5.49
C TYR A 62 0.46 -6.72 -6.35
N TYR A 63 1.67 -6.31 -5.98
CA TYR A 63 2.91 -6.84 -6.52
C TYR A 63 3.72 -7.42 -5.37
N VAL A 64 3.81 -8.76 -5.33
CA VAL A 64 4.51 -9.48 -4.26
C VAL A 64 6.01 -9.37 -4.49
N LEU A 65 6.71 -8.77 -3.53
CA LEU A 65 8.16 -8.56 -3.61
C LEU A 65 8.94 -9.80 -3.14
N GLU A 66 8.54 -10.37 -2.01
CA GLU A 66 9.15 -11.53 -1.37
C GLU A 66 8.19 -12.14 -0.33
N GLY A 67 8.56 -13.31 0.21
CA GLY A 67 7.78 -14.04 1.21
C GLY A 67 6.98 -15.21 0.65
N GLU A 68 6.22 -15.86 1.53
CA GLU A 68 5.37 -17.02 1.21
C GLU A 68 3.97 -16.81 1.79
N GLY A 69 2.95 -17.25 1.06
CA GLY A 69 1.54 -17.10 1.45
C GLY A 69 0.59 -17.39 0.29
N PHE A 70 -0.69 -17.07 0.48
CA PHE A 70 -1.71 -17.14 -0.57
C PHE A 70 -2.57 -15.86 -0.54
N LEU A 71 -3.14 -15.52 -1.69
CA LEU A 71 -4.18 -14.51 -1.78
C LEU A 71 -5.53 -15.23 -1.85
N GLU A 72 -6.45 -14.87 -0.95
CA GLU A 72 -7.83 -15.33 -1.01
C GLU A 72 -8.68 -14.27 -1.75
N LEU A 73 -9.25 -14.62 -2.90
CA LEU A 73 -10.06 -13.73 -3.73
C LEU A 73 -11.43 -14.36 -3.95
N ASP A 74 -12.50 -13.67 -3.52
CA ASP A 74 -13.88 -14.16 -3.63
C ASP A 74 -14.11 -15.58 -3.05
N GLY A 75 -13.31 -15.94 -2.03
CA GLY A 75 -13.34 -17.25 -1.36
C GLY A 75 -12.48 -18.34 -2.02
N GLU A 76 -11.74 -18.01 -3.07
CA GLU A 76 -10.81 -18.91 -3.76
C GLU A 76 -9.38 -18.70 -3.25
N LYS A 77 -8.65 -19.80 -2.97
CA LYS A 77 -7.26 -19.82 -2.50
C LYS A 77 -6.32 -20.50 -3.49
#